data_AF-A0A2I1DFG3-F1
#
_entry.id   AF-A0A2I1DFG3-F1
#
_cell.length_a   1.000
_cell.length_b   1.000
_cell.length_c   1.000
_cell.angle_alpha   90.00
_cell.angle_beta   90.00
_cell.angle_gamma   90.00
#
_symmetry.space_group_name_H-M   'P 1'
#
loop_
_entity.id
_entity.type
_entity.pdbx_description
1 polymer ?
#
loop_
_entity_poly.entity_id
_entity_poly.type
_entity_poly.pdbx_seq_one_letter_code
_entity_poly.pdbx_strand_id
1 'polypeptide(L)'
;MPRFSSLPSIDSPESTGIRLSAHRLSWSSSSSDKSYLNITSNVDPVDNFYNSEMRAGGPYLCSLPARTTLIDHNWYKHYAQLMEESPRLSMQISDLLKAQGMREIYFHITGRQSVVDPEHHAVPTVLIYASRKDQPVRQDWREIARLVYDLLCRHFPGINVEILDGVEEQVAMCFPVLTTDSIYSKWEDISAAILQQLDTSQWTSLQCYRYGIHRAEPATNPITVIVTVCYSADKRFLSSQGKIQAILASFEESTTAVVFLQDEFQNLVDYPGPADRDHNSARAKLDGAAISEKALPGQSKQYGITCFHCVYPPPALREGLLCEEGAQKALARWESSPVTESDTAVKEILQVDQPSVYDLQVNIDRLTREITAYENDQLKDLMRGIDLPDQGSDEVDVTDTDHRSSKTCMRYLDVIRRSRAHLQEFAVPEKYHLGHVAFGSGLHRTRRSGDDVMPSISDWALIQVDPKRLGRNNVYTYGRFFPLRTLRFEASRNPKEFQTLLKCGRSTRLTEGDYSGARPIRLTKERGPNGEELTVATRERSVANPLLGIFAQPGDAGSLVFNPAGDVVGMIGGGWSRLNAVFFQHILDVFDDVMEVTGAVEARVMF
;
A
#
# COMPACT_ATOMS: atom_id res chain seq x y z
N MET A 1 28.77 -9.91 26.81
CA MET A 1 28.88 -10.35 25.41
C MET A 1 28.17 -11.68 25.22
N PRO A 2 26.94 -11.67 24.68
CA PRO A 2 26.28 -12.88 24.18
C PRO A 2 26.47 -12.99 22.65
N ARG A 3 26.53 -14.24 22.20
CA ARG A 3 26.86 -14.67 20.84
C ARG A 3 25.79 -14.24 19.83
N PHE A 4 26.24 -13.60 18.74
CA PHE A 4 25.44 -13.42 17.53
C PHE A 4 25.02 -14.79 16.99
N SER A 5 23.71 -15.03 16.91
CA SER A 5 23.14 -16.06 16.06
C SER A 5 23.41 -15.69 14.61
N SER A 6 24.06 -16.60 13.89
CA SER A 6 24.36 -16.54 12.47
C SER A 6 23.12 -16.21 11.64
N LEU A 7 23.26 -15.21 10.76
CA LEU A 7 22.36 -14.93 9.64
C LEU A 7 22.20 -16.20 8.78
N PRO A 8 20.99 -16.53 8.29
CA PRO A 8 20.83 -17.64 7.37
C PRO A 8 21.47 -17.27 6.03
N SER A 9 22.27 -18.20 5.51
CA SER A 9 22.90 -18.12 4.18
C SER A 9 21.83 -18.05 3.09
N ILE A 10 21.98 -17.06 2.21
CA ILE A 10 21.30 -16.97 0.92
C ILE A 10 21.76 -18.17 0.06
N ASP A 11 20.83 -18.75 -0.69
CA ASP A 11 20.97 -19.94 -1.57
C ASP A 11 20.84 -21.32 -0.91
N SER A 12 19.68 -21.60 -0.27
CA SER A 12 19.19 -22.99 -0.14
C SER A 12 18.05 -23.26 -1.15
N PRO A 13 18.06 -24.39 -1.87
CA PRO A 13 16.98 -24.79 -2.79
C PRO A 13 15.63 -25.03 -2.11
N GLU A 14 15.58 -25.08 -0.78
CA GLU A 14 14.33 -25.15 0.01
C GLU A 14 13.55 -23.82 -0.02
N SER A 15 14.22 -22.67 -0.16
CA SER A 15 13.55 -21.35 -0.15
C SER A 15 12.72 -21.08 -1.42
N THR A 16 13.15 -21.61 -2.56
CA THR A 16 12.50 -21.44 -3.87
C THR A 16 11.15 -22.17 -3.91
N GLY A 17 11.09 -23.39 -3.35
CA GLY A 17 9.85 -24.18 -3.26
C GLY A 17 8.80 -23.58 -2.30
N ILE A 18 9.23 -22.93 -1.21
CA ILE A 18 8.34 -22.27 -0.26
C ILE A 18 7.61 -21.09 -0.93
N ARG A 19 8.31 -20.27 -1.73
CA ARG A 19 7.72 -19.09 -2.38
C ARG A 19 6.76 -19.40 -3.54
N LEU A 20 6.98 -20.51 -4.26
CA LEU A 20 6.03 -21.02 -5.27
C LEU A 20 4.71 -21.52 -4.67
N SER A 21 4.70 -21.85 -3.37
CA SER A 21 3.51 -22.26 -2.60
C SER A 21 2.86 -21.12 -1.81
N ALA A 22 3.50 -19.94 -1.74
CA ALA A 22 3.00 -18.75 -1.04
C ALA A 22 1.76 -18.11 -1.72
N HIS A 23 1.23 -18.74 -2.76
CA HIS A 23 0.23 -18.18 -3.66
C HIS A 23 -1.22 -18.38 -3.21
N ARG A 24 -1.50 -19.25 -2.22
CA ARG A 24 -2.80 -19.34 -1.52
C ARG A 24 -2.76 -20.44 -0.46
N LEU A 25 -3.09 -20.14 0.80
CA LEU A 25 -3.02 -21.15 1.84
C LEU A 25 -4.25 -22.06 1.92
N SER A 26 -5.43 -21.60 1.49
CA SER A 26 -6.60 -22.44 1.18
C SER A 26 -7.78 -21.59 0.68
N TRP A 27 -8.66 -22.17 -0.14
CA TRP A 27 -9.95 -21.61 -0.55
C TRP A 27 -11.00 -22.70 -0.47
N SER A 28 -12.18 -22.37 0.05
CA SER A 28 -13.31 -23.28 0.08
C SER A 28 -14.60 -22.49 -0.15
N SER A 29 -15.41 -22.99 -1.08
CA SER A 29 -16.76 -22.49 -1.36
C SER A 29 -17.67 -23.71 -1.43
N SER A 30 -18.84 -23.60 -0.80
CA SER A 30 -19.91 -24.61 -0.89
C SER A 30 -20.81 -24.39 -2.12
N SER A 31 -20.73 -23.21 -2.75
CA SER A 31 -21.44 -22.94 -4.00
C SER A 31 -20.86 -23.81 -5.11
N SER A 32 -21.74 -24.53 -5.82
CA SER A 32 -21.43 -25.31 -7.02
C SER A 32 -21.00 -24.45 -8.21
N ASP A 33 -21.09 -23.12 -8.10
CA ASP A 33 -20.51 -22.25 -9.11
C ASP A 33 -19.01 -22.44 -9.12
N LYS A 34 -18.49 -22.67 -10.35
CA LYS A 34 -17.06 -22.64 -10.67
C LYS A 34 -16.53 -21.26 -10.35
N SER A 35 -16.29 -21.01 -9.06
CA SER A 35 -15.69 -19.78 -8.61
C SER A 35 -14.34 -19.68 -9.30
N TYR A 36 -14.06 -18.58 -9.99
CA TYR A 36 -12.74 -18.26 -10.58
C TYR A 36 -11.59 -18.35 -9.57
N LEU A 37 -11.94 -18.40 -8.29
CA LEU A 37 -11.08 -18.54 -7.15
C LEU A 37 -10.93 -20.00 -6.69
N ASN A 38 -11.70 -20.97 -7.19
CA ASN A 38 -11.55 -22.39 -6.91
C ASN A 38 -10.52 -23.01 -7.87
N ILE A 39 -9.28 -22.53 -7.78
CA ILE A 39 -8.24 -22.90 -8.71
C ILE A 39 -7.61 -24.21 -8.22
N THR A 40 -7.86 -25.31 -8.92
CA THR A 40 -6.99 -26.49 -8.83
C THR A 40 -5.62 -26.07 -9.34
N SER A 41 -4.74 -25.65 -8.43
CA SER A 41 -3.36 -25.34 -8.76
C SER A 41 -2.49 -26.57 -8.56
N ASN A 42 -1.58 -26.81 -9.48
CA ASN A 42 -0.58 -27.86 -9.35
C ASN A 42 0.81 -27.28 -9.63
N VAL A 43 1.78 -27.64 -8.81
CA VAL A 43 3.21 -27.36 -9.04
C VAL A 43 3.85 -28.68 -9.38
N ASP A 44 4.54 -28.73 -10.52
CA ASP A 44 5.36 -29.88 -10.86
C ASP A 44 6.57 -29.94 -9.90
N PRO A 45 6.71 -30.98 -9.06
CA PRO A 45 7.80 -31.05 -8.09
C PRO A 45 9.18 -31.26 -8.74
N VAL A 46 9.25 -31.62 -10.03
CA VAL A 46 10.51 -31.91 -10.72
C VAL A 46 11.20 -30.62 -11.16
N ASP A 47 10.43 -29.69 -11.73
CA ASP A 47 10.98 -28.47 -12.36
C ASP A 47 10.37 -27.18 -11.85
N ASN A 48 9.47 -27.27 -10.85
CA ASN A 48 8.83 -26.15 -10.18
C ASN A 48 7.91 -25.32 -11.07
N PHE A 49 7.44 -25.86 -12.20
CA PHE A 49 6.46 -25.18 -13.02
C PHE A 49 5.04 -25.27 -12.45
N TYR A 50 4.44 -24.10 -12.25
CA TYR A 50 3.10 -23.90 -11.71
C TYR A 50 2.05 -23.83 -12.83
N ASN A 51 0.87 -24.41 -12.59
CA ASN A 51 -0.29 -24.27 -13.46
C ASN A 51 -1.57 -24.04 -12.66
N SER A 52 -2.44 -23.21 -13.20
CA SER A 52 -3.69 -22.76 -12.62
C SER A 52 -4.63 -22.26 -13.73
N GLU A 53 -5.92 -22.11 -13.44
CA GLU A 53 -6.88 -21.59 -14.42
C GLU A 53 -6.52 -20.17 -14.89
N MET A 54 -5.88 -19.34 -14.06
CA MET A 54 -5.60 -17.93 -14.40
C MET A 54 -4.11 -17.63 -14.62
N ARG A 55 -3.23 -18.59 -14.28
CA ARG A 55 -1.78 -18.35 -14.23
C ARG A 55 -1.00 -19.64 -14.44
N ALA A 56 0.07 -19.59 -15.23
CA ALA A 56 1.04 -20.68 -15.34
C ALA A 56 2.45 -20.12 -15.49
N GLY A 57 3.48 -20.90 -15.17
CA GLY A 57 4.85 -20.43 -15.33
C GLY A 57 5.87 -21.08 -14.42
N GLY A 58 7.11 -20.63 -14.50
CA GLY A 58 8.23 -21.17 -13.74
C GLY A 58 9.59 -20.77 -14.31
N PRO A 59 10.69 -21.27 -13.73
CA PRO A 59 10.73 -22.11 -12.52
C PRO A 59 10.47 -21.31 -11.23
N TYR A 60 10.49 -19.98 -11.27
CA TYR A 60 10.12 -19.11 -10.16
C TYR A 60 9.03 -18.12 -10.58
N LEU A 61 8.01 -17.94 -9.73
CA LEU A 61 6.95 -16.97 -9.92
C LEU A 61 6.81 -16.07 -8.68
N CYS A 62 6.81 -14.76 -8.88
CA CYS A 62 6.54 -13.80 -7.80
C CYS A 62 5.14 -14.01 -7.21
N SER A 63 4.95 -13.69 -5.93
CA SER A 63 3.59 -13.70 -5.36
C SER A 63 2.73 -12.58 -5.94
N LEU A 64 1.51 -12.91 -6.38
CA LEU A 64 0.53 -11.89 -6.77
C LEU A 64 -0.06 -11.21 -5.51
N PRO A 65 -0.53 -9.96 -5.59
CA PRO A 65 -0.31 -9.04 -6.72
C PRO A 65 1.19 -8.74 -6.87
N ALA A 66 1.64 -8.61 -8.12
CA ALA A 66 3.04 -8.36 -8.43
C ALA A 66 3.14 -7.14 -9.35
N ARG A 67 4.17 -6.32 -9.17
CA ARG A 67 4.45 -5.18 -10.02
C ARG A 67 5.44 -5.55 -11.11
N THR A 68 5.25 -4.90 -12.26
CA THR A 68 6.20 -4.86 -13.36
C THR A 68 7.14 -3.68 -13.12
N THR A 69 8.44 -3.94 -13.08
CA THR A 69 9.48 -2.95 -12.82
C THR A 69 10.66 -3.16 -13.76
N LEU A 70 11.60 -2.22 -13.79
CA LEU A 70 12.85 -2.39 -14.53
C LEU A 70 13.65 -3.57 -13.96
N ILE A 71 14.29 -4.31 -14.88
CA ILE A 71 15.19 -5.40 -14.50
C ILE A 71 16.43 -4.81 -13.82
N ASP A 72 16.91 -5.49 -12.79
CA ASP A 72 18.03 -5.07 -11.97
C ASP A 72 19.33 -4.85 -12.78
N HIS A 73 20.13 -3.86 -12.38
CA HIS A 73 21.40 -3.52 -13.03
C HIS A 73 22.44 -4.65 -13.00
N ASN A 74 22.38 -5.56 -12.04
CA ASN A 74 23.25 -6.73 -11.99
C ASN A 74 22.93 -7.74 -13.10
N TRP A 75 21.69 -7.77 -13.56
CA TRP A 75 21.29 -8.51 -14.76
C TRP A 75 21.52 -7.71 -16.06
N TYR A 76 22.04 -6.48 -15.98
CA TYR A 76 22.13 -5.54 -17.10
C TYR A 76 23.04 -6.01 -18.23
N LYS A 77 24.08 -6.81 -17.94
CA LYS A 77 24.91 -7.42 -19.00
C LYS A 77 24.08 -8.34 -19.90
N HIS A 78 23.19 -9.13 -19.29
CA HIS A 78 22.23 -9.96 -20.00
C HIS A 78 21.11 -9.10 -20.61
N TYR A 79 20.70 -8.01 -19.94
CA TYR A 79 19.71 -7.08 -20.47
C TYR A 79 20.16 -6.38 -21.76
N ALA A 80 21.40 -5.89 -21.83
CA ALA A 80 21.91 -5.23 -23.04
C ALA A 80 21.93 -6.21 -24.22
N GLN A 81 22.44 -7.42 -24.00
CA GLN A 81 22.39 -8.49 -25.00
C GLN A 81 20.94 -8.87 -25.34
N LEU A 82 20.05 -8.95 -24.35
CA LEU A 82 18.63 -9.22 -24.56
C LEU A 82 17.99 -8.13 -25.40
N MET A 83 18.32 -6.85 -25.19
CA MET A 83 17.78 -5.75 -25.97
C MET A 83 18.27 -5.77 -27.43
N GLU A 84 19.53 -6.15 -27.66
CA GLU A 84 20.07 -6.39 -29.01
C GLU A 84 19.37 -7.58 -29.69
N GLU A 85 19.17 -8.67 -28.96
CA GLU A 85 18.53 -9.89 -29.47
C GLU A 85 16.99 -9.83 -29.44
N SER A 86 16.40 -8.79 -28.83
CA SER A 86 14.98 -8.69 -28.50
C SER A 86 14.08 -8.85 -29.73
N PRO A 87 14.37 -8.23 -30.90
CA PRO A 87 13.53 -8.44 -32.09
C PRO A 87 13.49 -9.90 -32.55
N ARG A 88 14.65 -10.58 -32.50
CA ARG A 88 14.79 -11.99 -32.90
C ARG A 88 14.08 -12.91 -31.91
N LEU A 89 14.34 -12.73 -30.61
CA LEU A 89 13.72 -13.52 -29.55
C LEU A 89 12.21 -13.30 -29.50
N SER A 90 11.76 -12.06 -29.69
CA SER A 90 10.34 -11.75 -29.73
C SER A 90 9.64 -12.47 -30.90
N MET A 91 10.29 -12.54 -32.06
CA MET A 91 9.79 -13.32 -33.19
C MET A 91 9.73 -14.81 -32.86
N GLN A 92 10.80 -15.39 -32.29
CA GLN A 92 10.84 -16.80 -31.91
C GLN A 92 9.79 -17.17 -30.86
N ILE A 93 9.62 -16.33 -29.84
CA ILE A 93 8.57 -16.51 -28.82
C ILE A 93 7.20 -16.40 -29.47
N SER A 94 6.96 -15.39 -30.31
CA SER A 94 5.68 -15.22 -31.01
C SER A 94 5.34 -16.43 -31.87
N ASP A 95 6.31 -16.93 -32.64
CA ASP A 95 6.13 -18.10 -33.51
C ASP A 95 5.88 -19.37 -32.71
N LEU A 96 6.60 -19.56 -31.59
CA LEU A 96 6.38 -20.68 -30.66
C LEU A 96 4.97 -20.64 -30.08
N LEU A 97 4.54 -19.49 -29.54
CA LEU A 97 3.22 -19.35 -28.92
C LEU A 97 2.10 -19.55 -29.95
N LYS A 98 2.26 -19.03 -31.19
CA LYS A 98 1.33 -19.28 -32.30
C LYS A 98 1.30 -20.75 -32.71
N ALA A 99 2.46 -21.42 -32.78
CA ALA A 99 2.55 -22.85 -33.09
C ALA A 99 1.86 -23.71 -32.02
N GLN A 100 1.86 -23.25 -30.77
CA GLN A 100 1.09 -23.86 -29.69
C GLN A 100 -0.41 -23.50 -29.72
N GLY A 101 -0.87 -22.68 -30.66
CA GLY A 101 -2.28 -22.34 -30.81
C GLY A 101 -2.77 -21.20 -29.91
N MET A 102 -1.86 -20.47 -29.25
CA MET A 102 -2.23 -19.28 -28.48
C MET A 102 -2.59 -18.13 -29.43
N ARG A 103 -3.71 -17.47 -29.16
CA ARG A 103 -4.23 -16.32 -29.91
C ARG A 103 -4.19 -15.08 -29.01
N GLU A 104 -4.14 -13.90 -29.64
CA GLU A 104 -4.18 -12.59 -28.95
C GLU A 104 -3.11 -12.47 -27.85
N ILE A 105 -1.88 -12.77 -28.23
CA ILE A 105 -0.75 -12.78 -27.30
C ILE A 105 -0.15 -11.38 -27.25
N TYR A 106 0.01 -10.87 -26.03
CA TYR A 106 0.90 -9.76 -25.74
C TYR A 106 1.96 -10.25 -24.76
N PHE A 107 3.24 -10.01 -25.03
CA PHE A 107 4.27 -10.32 -24.06
C PHE A 107 5.37 -9.26 -24.08
N HIS A 108 6.07 -9.17 -22.97
CA HIS A 108 7.27 -8.35 -22.83
C HIS A 108 8.19 -8.94 -21.77
N ILE A 109 9.45 -8.53 -21.80
CA ILE A 109 10.46 -8.99 -20.86
C ILE A 109 10.66 -7.90 -19.81
N THR A 110 10.57 -8.27 -18.54
CA THR A 110 10.48 -7.31 -17.44
C THR A 110 11.03 -7.86 -16.13
N GLY A 111 11.17 -6.99 -15.14
CA GLY A 111 11.36 -7.38 -13.75
C GLY A 111 10.01 -7.56 -13.08
N ARG A 112 9.79 -8.71 -12.45
CA ARG A 112 8.61 -8.98 -11.62
C ARG A 112 8.99 -8.88 -10.16
N GLN A 113 8.09 -8.32 -9.36
CA GLN A 113 8.29 -8.25 -7.93
C GLN A 113 6.95 -8.31 -7.21
N SER A 114 6.82 -9.19 -6.22
CA SER A 114 5.67 -9.25 -5.34
C SER A 114 5.42 -7.89 -4.67
N VAL A 115 4.15 -7.50 -4.55
CA VAL A 115 3.75 -6.28 -3.83
C VAL A 115 3.71 -6.54 -2.32
N VAL A 116 3.43 -7.78 -1.92
CA VAL A 116 3.12 -8.17 -0.54
C VAL A 116 4.40 -8.55 0.23
N ASP A 117 5.21 -9.41 -0.37
CA ASP A 117 6.54 -9.82 0.11
C ASP A 117 7.53 -9.64 -1.05
N PRO A 118 7.99 -8.40 -1.31
CA PRO A 118 8.84 -8.10 -2.44
C PRO A 118 10.17 -8.84 -2.37
N GLU A 119 10.59 -9.42 -3.49
CA GLU A 119 11.93 -9.97 -3.68
C GLU A 119 12.98 -8.86 -3.52
N HIS A 120 14.19 -9.18 -3.06
CA HIS A 120 15.25 -8.17 -2.90
C HIS A 120 15.57 -7.44 -4.21
N HIS A 121 15.52 -8.17 -5.31
CA HIS A 121 15.72 -7.66 -6.67
C HIS A 121 14.55 -8.08 -7.55
N ALA A 122 14.25 -7.26 -8.56
CA ALA A 122 13.23 -7.60 -9.54
C ALA A 122 13.62 -8.87 -10.30
N VAL A 123 12.72 -9.82 -10.37
CA VAL A 123 12.93 -11.13 -10.99
C VAL A 123 12.75 -11.03 -12.50
N PRO A 124 13.80 -11.28 -13.31
CA PRO A 124 13.69 -11.25 -14.77
C PRO A 124 12.66 -12.27 -15.25
N THR A 125 11.65 -11.82 -15.97
CA THR A 125 10.49 -12.63 -16.38
C THR A 125 10.02 -12.24 -17.77
N VAL A 126 9.75 -13.23 -18.62
CA VAL A 126 8.91 -13.06 -19.81
C VAL A 126 7.47 -13.16 -19.37
N LEU A 127 6.79 -12.02 -19.36
CA LEU A 127 5.39 -11.91 -18.96
C LEU A 127 4.52 -11.99 -20.20
N ILE A 128 3.70 -13.03 -20.28
CA ILE A 128 2.82 -13.36 -21.40
C ILE A 128 1.38 -13.19 -20.95
N TYR A 129 0.63 -12.38 -21.66
CA TYR A 129 -0.81 -12.23 -21.53
C TYR A 129 -1.50 -12.95 -22.67
N ALA A 130 -2.47 -13.78 -22.34
CA ALA A 130 -3.26 -14.54 -23.30
C ALA A 130 -4.67 -14.76 -22.79
N SER A 131 -5.63 -15.07 -23.67
CA SER A 131 -7.00 -15.39 -23.27
C SER A 131 -7.25 -16.89 -23.38
N ARG A 132 -7.68 -17.54 -22.27
CA ARG A 132 -8.18 -18.92 -22.32
C ARG A 132 -9.53 -19.03 -23.01
N LYS A 133 -10.36 -17.98 -22.97
CA LYS A 133 -11.72 -17.98 -23.55
C LYS A 133 -11.70 -18.21 -25.06
N ASP A 134 -10.62 -17.81 -25.72
CA ASP A 134 -10.47 -17.87 -27.17
C ASP A 134 -9.70 -19.10 -27.65
N GLN A 135 -9.40 -20.05 -26.73
CA GLN A 135 -8.66 -21.28 -27.02
C GLN A 135 -9.59 -22.50 -27.10
N PRO A 136 -9.56 -23.26 -28.21
CA PRO A 136 -10.49 -24.39 -28.45
C PRO A 136 -10.25 -25.62 -27.57
N VAL A 137 -9.11 -25.69 -26.85
CA VAL A 137 -8.78 -26.76 -25.91
C VAL A 137 -8.20 -26.13 -24.65
N ARG A 138 -8.56 -26.62 -23.46
CA ARG A 138 -7.89 -26.29 -22.19
C ARG A 138 -6.44 -26.81 -22.24
N GLN A 139 -5.57 -26.05 -22.90
CA GLN A 139 -4.15 -26.37 -23.01
C GLN A 139 -3.48 -26.17 -21.65
N ASP A 140 -2.58 -27.09 -21.30
CA ASP A 140 -1.73 -26.93 -20.13
C ASP A 140 -0.70 -25.85 -20.43
N TRP A 141 -1.01 -24.60 -20.05
CA TRP A 141 -0.15 -23.44 -20.25
C TRP A 141 1.22 -23.60 -19.59
N ARG A 142 1.36 -24.52 -18.64
CA ARG A 142 2.63 -24.91 -18.04
C ARG A 142 3.63 -25.44 -19.06
N GLU A 143 3.19 -26.30 -19.97
CA GLU A 143 4.04 -26.87 -21.02
C GLU A 143 4.52 -25.77 -21.97
N ILE A 144 3.64 -24.82 -22.28
CA ILE A 144 3.98 -23.67 -23.13
C ILE A 144 5.02 -22.79 -22.42
N ALA A 145 4.81 -22.49 -21.13
CA ALA A 145 5.76 -21.74 -20.34
C ALA A 145 7.14 -22.43 -20.29
N ARG A 146 7.16 -23.77 -20.17
CA ARG A 146 8.38 -24.57 -20.19
C ARG A 146 9.10 -24.47 -21.54
N LEU A 147 8.38 -24.55 -22.66
CA LEU A 147 8.98 -24.38 -24.00
C LEU A 147 9.61 -22.99 -24.19
N VAL A 148 8.93 -21.93 -23.71
CA VAL A 148 9.50 -20.57 -23.76
C VAL A 148 10.71 -20.45 -22.84
N TYR A 149 10.67 -21.06 -21.66
CA TYR A 149 11.80 -21.08 -20.73
C TYR A 149 13.01 -21.79 -21.33
N ASP A 150 12.82 -22.98 -21.92
CA ASP A 150 13.89 -23.77 -22.55
C ASP A 150 14.57 -23.05 -23.72
N LEU A 151 13.81 -22.23 -24.45
CA LEU A 151 14.34 -21.37 -25.51
C LEU A 151 15.31 -20.30 -24.95
N LEU A 152 15.04 -19.78 -23.75
CA LEU A 152 15.70 -18.60 -23.21
C LEU A 152 16.77 -18.90 -22.16
N CYS A 153 16.58 -19.92 -21.34
CA CYS A 153 17.39 -20.18 -20.13
C CYS A 153 18.87 -20.42 -20.43
N ARG A 154 19.20 -20.93 -21.62
CA ARG A 154 20.59 -21.16 -22.07
C ARG A 154 21.35 -19.87 -22.34
N HIS A 155 20.65 -18.83 -22.80
CA HIS A 155 21.23 -17.53 -23.15
C HIS A 155 21.08 -16.52 -22.01
N PHE A 156 20.02 -16.67 -21.20
CA PHE A 156 19.65 -15.74 -20.14
C PHE A 156 19.40 -16.50 -18.83
N PRO A 157 20.46 -16.90 -18.11
CA PRO A 157 20.31 -17.58 -16.83
C PRO A 157 19.48 -16.75 -15.84
N GLY A 158 18.58 -17.40 -15.11
CA GLY A 158 17.71 -16.77 -14.12
C GLY A 158 16.46 -16.09 -14.67
N ILE A 159 16.22 -16.12 -15.99
CA ILE A 159 14.93 -15.67 -16.57
C ILE A 159 13.81 -16.64 -16.21
N ASN A 160 12.62 -16.12 -15.95
CA ASN A 160 11.42 -16.91 -15.69
C ASN A 160 10.37 -16.66 -16.78
N VAL A 161 9.34 -17.49 -16.83
CA VAL A 161 8.20 -17.30 -17.73
C VAL A 161 6.94 -17.29 -16.90
N GLU A 162 6.09 -16.29 -17.10
CA GLU A 162 4.79 -16.16 -16.46
C GLU A 162 3.73 -15.93 -17.54
N ILE A 163 2.69 -16.77 -17.54
CA ILE A 163 1.53 -16.65 -18.41
C ILE A 163 0.32 -16.29 -17.54
N LEU A 164 -0.37 -15.20 -17.89
CA LEU A 164 -1.58 -14.71 -17.23
C LEU A 164 -2.78 -14.74 -18.19
N ASP A 165 -3.95 -15.09 -17.65
CA ASP A 165 -5.22 -15.08 -18.39
C ASP A 165 -5.87 -13.69 -18.39
N GLY A 166 -5.92 -13.05 -19.57
CA GLY A 166 -6.41 -11.68 -19.81
C GLY A 166 -5.28 -10.66 -20.01
N VAL A 167 -5.65 -9.42 -20.33
CA VAL A 167 -4.71 -8.28 -20.59
C VAL A 167 -4.40 -7.45 -19.34
N GLU A 168 -5.15 -7.65 -18.26
CA GLU A 168 -4.90 -7.03 -16.96
C GLU A 168 -4.60 -8.12 -15.94
N GLU A 169 -3.75 -7.84 -14.96
CA GLU A 169 -3.67 -8.69 -13.78
C GLU A 169 -5.06 -8.70 -13.12
N GLN A 170 -5.79 -9.80 -13.31
CA GLN A 170 -7.10 -10.01 -12.69
C GLN A 170 -6.90 -10.31 -11.21
N VAL A 171 -6.47 -9.31 -10.46
CA VAL A 171 -6.30 -9.39 -9.01
C VAL A 171 -7.68 -9.33 -8.39
N ALA A 172 -8.01 -10.34 -7.59
CA ALA A 172 -9.23 -10.34 -6.81
C ALA A 172 -9.19 -9.20 -5.79
N MET A 173 -10.27 -8.42 -5.73
CA MET A 173 -10.40 -7.25 -4.87
C MET A 173 -11.54 -7.43 -3.87
N CYS A 174 -11.46 -6.68 -2.78
CA CYS A 174 -12.54 -6.56 -1.83
C CYS A 174 -13.56 -5.50 -2.27
N PHE A 175 -14.82 -5.87 -2.18
CA PHE A 175 -15.98 -5.00 -2.30
C PHE A 175 -16.82 -5.14 -1.03
N PRO A 176 -17.50 -4.08 -0.55
CA PRO A 176 -18.29 -4.19 0.67
C PRO A 176 -19.45 -5.20 0.54
N VAL A 177 -19.77 -5.87 1.64
CA VAL A 177 -20.96 -6.73 1.76
C VAL A 177 -22.22 -5.88 1.85
N LEU A 178 -23.24 -6.20 1.05
CA LEU A 178 -24.49 -5.44 0.96
C LEU A 178 -25.29 -5.56 2.24
N THR A 179 -26.01 -4.50 2.63
CA THR A 179 -26.97 -4.57 3.76
C THR A 179 -28.11 -5.54 3.50
N THR A 180 -28.35 -5.87 2.23
CA THR A 180 -29.30 -6.90 1.79
C THR A 180 -28.74 -8.32 1.89
N ASP A 181 -27.43 -8.49 2.10
CA ASP A 181 -26.82 -9.79 2.28
C ASP A 181 -27.07 -10.30 3.70
N SER A 182 -27.58 -11.52 3.85
CA SER A 182 -27.98 -12.09 5.14
C SER A 182 -26.84 -12.10 6.18
N ILE A 183 -25.60 -12.32 5.74
CA ILE A 183 -24.42 -12.28 6.62
C ILE A 183 -24.19 -10.91 7.26
N TYR A 184 -24.64 -9.82 6.64
CA TYR A 184 -24.30 -8.45 7.06
C TYR A 184 -24.73 -8.20 8.51
N SER A 185 -25.98 -8.49 8.84
CA SER A 185 -26.52 -8.31 10.20
C SER A 185 -26.02 -9.35 11.20
N LYS A 186 -25.41 -10.45 10.73
CA LYS A 186 -24.91 -11.56 11.56
C LYS A 186 -23.39 -11.50 11.76
N TRP A 187 -22.70 -10.62 11.04
CA TRP A 187 -21.23 -10.63 10.96
C TRP A 187 -20.57 -10.45 12.33
N GLU A 188 -21.15 -9.61 13.19
CA GLU A 188 -20.61 -9.39 14.53
C GLU A 188 -20.63 -10.67 15.38
N ASP A 189 -21.73 -11.42 15.36
CA ASP A 189 -21.87 -12.69 16.09
C ASP A 189 -21.02 -13.80 15.48
N ILE A 190 -21.01 -13.89 14.14
CA ILE A 190 -20.20 -14.88 13.40
C ILE A 190 -18.71 -14.68 13.72
N SER A 191 -18.23 -13.44 13.64
CA SER A 191 -16.84 -13.14 13.87
C SER A 191 -16.43 -13.38 15.33
N ALA A 192 -17.28 -13.03 16.30
CA ALA A 192 -17.08 -13.37 17.71
C ALA A 192 -17.00 -14.89 17.93
N ALA A 193 -17.91 -15.67 17.31
CA ALA A 193 -17.90 -17.12 17.39
C ALA A 193 -16.62 -17.73 16.79
N ILE A 194 -16.12 -17.20 15.67
CA ILE A 194 -14.86 -17.62 15.06
C ILE A 194 -13.69 -17.37 16.00
N LEU A 195 -13.57 -16.15 16.54
CA LEU A 195 -12.48 -15.80 17.45
C LEU A 195 -12.50 -16.62 18.75
N GLN A 196 -13.68 -17.02 19.23
CA GLN A 196 -13.82 -17.81 20.45
C GLN A 196 -13.45 -19.29 20.25
N GLN A 197 -13.72 -19.85 19.07
CA GLN A 197 -13.62 -21.30 18.82
C GLN A 197 -12.31 -21.73 18.15
N LEU A 198 -11.53 -20.79 17.61
CA LEU A 198 -10.33 -21.07 16.83
C LEU A 198 -9.06 -20.48 17.47
N ASP A 199 -7.93 -21.14 17.21
CA ASP A 199 -6.59 -20.62 17.53
C ASP A 199 -6.21 -19.51 16.52
N THR A 200 -6.14 -18.28 17.01
CA THR A 200 -5.85 -17.07 16.23
C THR A 200 -4.41 -16.58 16.38
N SER A 201 -3.52 -17.36 17.01
CA SER A 201 -2.14 -16.95 17.32
C SER A 201 -1.28 -16.54 16.11
N GLN A 202 -1.58 -17.07 14.92
CA GLN A 202 -0.90 -16.77 13.66
C GLN A 202 -1.71 -15.84 12.74
N TRP A 203 -2.88 -15.39 13.18
CA TRP A 203 -3.77 -14.55 12.37
C TRP A 203 -3.44 -13.07 12.56
N THR A 204 -3.54 -12.31 11.49
CA THR A 204 -3.38 -10.86 11.48
C THR A 204 -4.73 -10.14 11.32
N SER A 205 -5.74 -10.79 10.73
CA SER A 205 -7.09 -10.25 10.61
C SER A 205 -8.17 -11.29 10.31
N LEU A 206 -9.42 -10.89 10.55
CA LEU A 206 -10.63 -11.59 10.15
C LEU A 206 -11.61 -10.58 9.53
N GLN A 207 -11.98 -10.78 8.26
CA GLN A 207 -12.73 -9.78 7.48
C GLN A 207 -13.84 -10.45 6.67
N CYS A 208 -14.83 -9.66 6.24
CA CYS A 208 -15.93 -10.13 5.39
C CYS A 208 -16.16 -9.15 4.23
N TYR A 209 -15.99 -9.65 3.00
CA TYR A 209 -16.17 -8.86 1.79
C TYR A 209 -16.81 -9.69 0.70
N ARG A 210 -17.35 -9.02 -0.32
CA ARG A 210 -17.50 -9.62 -1.64
C ARG A 210 -16.11 -9.63 -2.28
N TYR A 211 -15.56 -10.81 -2.52
CA TYR A 211 -14.16 -10.97 -2.93
C TYR A 211 -14.07 -11.65 -4.30
N GLY A 212 -13.52 -10.95 -5.29
CA GLY A 212 -13.41 -11.48 -6.64
C GLY A 212 -12.92 -10.47 -7.67
N ILE A 213 -13.01 -10.83 -8.94
CA ILE A 213 -12.43 -10.10 -10.08
C ILE A 213 -13.47 -9.24 -10.84
N HIS A 214 -14.77 -9.41 -10.57
CA HIS A 214 -15.83 -8.74 -11.31
C HIS A 214 -16.02 -7.30 -10.82
N ARG A 215 -15.29 -6.35 -11.42
CA ARG A 215 -15.34 -4.92 -11.08
C ARG A 215 -16.63 -4.23 -11.51
N ALA A 216 -17.10 -4.55 -12.72
CA ALA A 216 -18.29 -3.92 -13.30
C ALA A 216 -19.58 -4.34 -12.58
N GLU A 217 -19.59 -5.54 -12.00
CA GLU A 217 -20.74 -6.09 -11.28
C GLU A 217 -20.29 -6.67 -9.93
N PRO A 218 -19.91 -5.84 -8.95
CA PRO A 218 -19.39 -6.29 -7.66
C PRO A 218 -20.28 -7.28 -6.91
N ALA A 219 -21.60 -7.17 -7.10
CA ALA A 219 -22.61 -8.03 -6.49
C ALA A 219 -22.55 -9.50 -6.98
N THR A 220 -21.88 -9.76 -8.10
CA THR A 220 -21.66 -11.14 -8.60
C THR A 220 -20.46 -11.82 -7.94
N ASN A 221 -19.58 -11.07 -7.28
CA ASN A 221 -18.49 -11.66 -6.53
C ASN A 221 -19.03 -12.37 -5.27
N PRO A 222 -18.47 -13.53 -4.90
CA PRO A 222 -18.91 -14.28 -3.74
C PRO A 222 -18.63 -13.52 -2.44
N ILE A 223 -19.59 -13.57 -1.51
CA ILE A 223 -19.36 -13.19 -0.12
C ILE A 223 -18.32 -14.16 0.46
N THR A 224 -17.27 -13.60 1.06
CA THR A 224 -16.10 -14.33 1.51
C THR A 224 -15.66 -13.85 2.88
N VAL A 225 -15.51 -14.79 3.81
CA VAL A 225 -14.75 -14.59 5.05
C VAL A 225 -13.26 -14.74 4.71
N ILE A 226 -12.51 -13.67 4.92
CA ILE A 226 -11.08 -13.58 4.63
C ILE A 226 -10.32 -13.60 5.95
N VAL A 227 -9.46 -14.59 6.13
CA VAL A 227 -8.51 -14.65 7.24
C VAL A 227 -7.13 -14.36 6.70
N THR A 228 -6.46 -13.33 7.23
CA THR A 228 -5.06 -13.07 6.90
C THR A 228 -4.17 -13.61 8.02
N VAL A 229 -3.01 -14.15 7.66
CA VAL A 229 -2.04 -14.75 8.57
C VAL A 229 -0.63 -14.21 8.34
N CYS A 230 0.23 -14.29 9.35
CA CYS A 230 1.62 -13.85 9.27
C CYS A 230 2.38 -14.57 8.14
N TYR A 231 3.41 -13.92 7.58
CA TYR A 231 4.25 -14.55 6.54
C TYR A 231 4.99 -15.78 7.03
N SER A 232 5.30 -15.81 8.33
CA SER A 232 5.95 -16.94 9.01
C SER A 232 5.00 -18.11 9.33
N ALA A 233 3.71 -18.01 8.98
CA ALA A 233 2.76 -19.09 9.21
C ALA A 233 3.14 -20.34 8.40
N ASP A 234 3.39 -21.41 9.13
CA ASP A 234 3.80 -22.74 8.64
C ASP A 234 2.65 -23.76 8.61
N LYS A 235 1.52 -23.43 9.25
CA LYS A 235 0.36 -24.31 9.36
C LYS A 235 -0.46 -24.32 8.06
N ARG A 236 -0.96 -25.51 7.70
CA ARG A 236 -2.07 -25.65 6.75
C ARG A 236 -3.38 -25.34 7.48
N PHE A 237 -4.17 -24.40 6.96
CA PHE A 237 -5.38 -23.89 7.61
C PHE A 237 -6.67 -24.65 7.26
N LEU A 238 -6.58 -25.83 6.65
CA LEU A 238 -7.76 -26.61 6.21
C LEU A 238 -8.71 -26.97 7.36
N SER A 239 -8.18 -27.33 8.53
CA SER A 239 -9.00 -27.63 9.71
C SER A 239 -9.73 -26.38 10.23
N SER A 240 -9.03 -25.26 10.32
CA SER A 240 -9.61 -23.96 10.69
C SER A 240 -10.67 -23.51 9.69
N GLN A 241 -10.41 -23.68 8.40
CA GLN A 241 -11.37 -23.39 7.34
C GLN A 241 -12.64 -24.21 7.47
N GLY A 242 -12.54 -25.53 7.68
CA GLY A 242 -13.71 -26.39 7.91
C GLY A 242 -14.51 -26.00 9.15
N LYS A 243 -13.85 -25.56 10.23
CA LYS A 243 -14.53 -25.02 11.42
C LYS A 243 -15.25 -23.71 11.15
N ILE A 244 -14.63 -22.78 10.42
CA ILE A 244 -15.29 -21.52 10.02
C ILE A 244 -16.53 -21.82 9.17
N GLN A 245 -16.44 -22.77 8.24
CA GLN A 245 -17.60 -23.20 7.45
C GLN A 245 -18.72 -23.80 8.31
N ALA A 246 -18.37 -24.60 9.32
CA ALA A 246 -19.36 -25.14 10.26
C ALA A 246 -20.03 -24.03 11.08
N ILE A 247 -19.26 -23.02 11.52
CA ILE A 247 -19.81 -21.83 12.20
C ILE A 247 -20.75 -21.09 11.24
N LEU A 248 -20.31 -20.77 10.02
CA LEU A 248 -21.14 -20.11 9.01
C LEU A 248 -22.46 -20.88 8.75
N ALA A 249 -22.39 -22.21 8.62
CA ALA A 249 -23.57 -23.06 8.46
C ALA A 249 -24.54 -22.97 9.65
N SER A 250 -24.03 -22.87 10.89
CA SER A 250 -24.86 -22.70 12.09
C SER A 250 -25.60 -21.35 12.14
N PHE A 251 -25.08 -20.34 11.43
CA PHE A 251 -25.72 -19.04 11.23
C PHE A 251 -26.54 -18.96 9.93
N GLU A 252 -26.75 -20.10 9.25
CA GLU A 252 -27.45 -20.20 7.95
C GLU A 252 -26.71 -19.50 6.79
N GLU A 253 -25.42 -19.20 6.95
CA GLU A 253 -24.56 -18.56 5.94
C GLU A 253 -23.70 -19.56 5.17
N SER A 254 -24.26 -20.76 4.93
CA SER A 254 -23.51 -21.90 4.38
C SER A 254 -22.89 -21.65 3.00
N THR A 255 -23.41 -20.69 2.22
CA THR A 255 -22.92 -20.30 0.88
C THR A 255 -21.73 -19.35 0.91
N THR A 256 -21.36 -18.82 2.07
CA THR A 256 -20.24 -17.89 2.22
C THR A 256 -18.91 -18.62 2.07
N ALA A 257 -18.05 -18.12 1.19
CA ALA A 257 -16.72 -18.68 0.97
C ALA A 257 -15.76 -18.34 2.11
N VAL A 258 -14.69 -19.14 2.27
CA VAL A 258 -13.65 -18.91 3.27
C VAL A 258 -12.28 -18.99 2.61
N VAL A 259 -11.43 -18.01 2.88
CA VAL A 259 -10.06 -17.96 2.35
C VAL A 259 -9.04 -17.62 3.44
N PHE A 260 -7.90 -18.31 3.39
CA PHE A 260 -6.71 -17.96 4.16
C PHE A 260 -5.64 -17.38 3.24
N LEU A 261 -5.15 -16.19 3.59
CA LEU A 261 -4.15 -15.46 2.82
C LEU A 261 -2.95 -15.12 3.72
N GLN A 262 -1.74 -15.32 3.20
CA GLN A 262 -0.56 -14.68 3.78
C GLN A 262 -0.57 -13.20 3.38
N ASP A 263 -0.82 -12.37 4.37
CA ASP A 263 -0.79 -10.92 4.25
C ASP A 263 -0.65 -10.33 5.66
N GLU A 264 0.15 -9.28 5.78
CA GLU A 264 0.35 -8.58 7.03
C GLU A 264 -0.19 -7.17 6.93
N PHE A 265 -0.74 -6.68 8.04
CA PHE A 265 -1.21 -5.32 8.13
C PHE A 265 -0.05 -4.35 7.94
N GLN A 266 -0.14 -3.47 6.96
CA GLN A 266 0.84 -2.44 6.72
C GLN A 266 0.35 -1.14 7.35
N ASN A 267 1.15 -0.52 8.21
CA ASN A 267 0.86 0.81 8.76
C ASN A 267 0.97 1.92 7.70
N LEU A 268 1.16 1.59 6.41
CA LEU A 268 1.26 2.54 5.30
C LEU A 268 2.21 3.71 5.58
N VAL A 269 3.36 3.43 6.21
CA VAL A 269 4.47 4.39 6.37
C VAL A 269 5.49 4.21 5.25
N ASP A 270 5.93 5.31 4.66
CA ASP A 270 7.02 5.30 3.67
C ASP A 270 8.39 5.45 4.36
N TYR A 271 9.07 4.32 4.57
CA TYR A 271 10.45 4.30 5.10
C TYR A 271 11.47 4.46 3.97
N PRO A 272 12.51 5.27 4.14
CA PRO A 272 13.56 5.38 3.12
C PRO A 272 14.39 4.09 3.13
N GLY A 273 15.07 3.84 2.02
CA GLY A 273 16.15 2.86 2.00
C GLY A 273 17.27 3.23 2.99
N PRO A 274 18.15 2.27 3.33
CA PRO A 274 19.20 2.41 4.36
C PRO A 274 20.28 3.49 4.10
N ALA A 275 20.21 4.23 3.00
CA ALA A 275 21.19 5.21 2.57
C ALA A 275 21.04 6.61 3.22
N ASP A 276 19.87 6.94 3.78
CA ASP A 276 19.60 8.28 4.34
C ASP A 276 19.47 8.23 5.86
N ARG A 277 20.62 8.22 6.55
CA ARG A 277 20.71 8.11 8.03
C ARG A 277 20.87 9.45 8.76
N ASP A 278 20.98 10.56 8.05
CA ASP A 278 21.55 11.78 8.65
C ASP A 278 20.56 12.71 9.36
N HIS A 279 19.24 12.49 9.29
CA HIS A 279 18.27 13.30 10.03
C HIS A 279 17.13 12.49 10.68
N ASN A 280 17.01 12.63 12.01
CA ASN A 280 16.06 11.98 12.91
C ASN A 280 14.62 12.52 12.81
N SER A 281 14.12 12.88 11.62
CA SER A 281 12.75 13.38 11.52
C SER A 281 11.74 12.25 11.43
N ALA A 282 10.85 12.26 12.40
CA ALA A 282 9.63 11.50 12.40
C ALA A 282 8.81 11.88 11.15
N ARG A 283 8.60 10.90 10.27
CA ARG A 283 8.03 11.09 8.93
C ARG A 283 6.51 11.13 8.95
N ALA A 284 5.95 12.17 9.55
CA ALA A 284 4.53 12.45 9.39
C ALA A 284 4.34 13.68 8.51
N LYS A 285 3.90 13.46 7.27
CA LYS A 285 3.37 14.56 6.47
C LYS A 285 1.91 14.75 6.83
N LEU A 286 1.61 15.85 7.50
CA LEU A 286 0.25 16.34 7.73
C LEU A 286 -0.36 16.80 6.41
N ASP A 287 -1.17 15.99 5.75
CA ASP A 287 -2.02 16.49 4.67
C ASP A 287 -3.18 17.32 5.25
N GLY A 288 -2.84 18.50 5.79
CA GLY A 288 -3.73 19.65 5.94
C GLY A 288 -4.72 19.65 7.10
N ALA A 289 -4.68 18.73 8.05
CA ALA A 289 -5.60 18.73 9.18
C ALA A 289 -4.97 19.37 10.43
N ALA A 290 -5.42 20.57 10.79
CA ALA A 290 -5.23 21.09 12.13
C ALA A 290 -6.47 20.80 12.99
N ILE A 291 -6.26 20.22 14.17
CA ILE A 291 -7.25 20.09 15.24
C ILE A 291 -7.08 21.28 16.17
N SER A 292 -8.21 21.86 16.60
CA SER A 292 -8.21 22.67 17.80
C SER A 292 -8.71 21.88 18.98
N GLU A 293 -7.95 22.00 20.06
CA GLU A 293 -8.38 21.59 21.39
C GLU A 293 -8.79 22.81 22.20
N LYS A 294 -9.80 22.63 23.03
CA LYS A 294 -10.21 23.61 24.03
C LYS A 294 -9.99 23.00 25.42
N ALA A 295 -8.93 23.43 26.10
CA ALA A 295 -8.55 22.93 27.43
C ALA A 295 -9.46 23.51 28.53
N LEU A 296 -9.89 24.78 28.40
CA LEU A 296 -10.75 25.48 29.34
C LEU A 296 -11.68 26.45 28.58
N PRO A 297 -12.80 26.91 29.17
CA PRO A 297 -13.62 27.97 28.59
C PRO A 297 -12.76 29.22 28.24
N GLY A 298 -12.49 29.43 26.96
CA GLY A 298 -11.76 30.61 26.45
C GLY A 298 -10.29 30.38 26.05
N GLN A 299 -9.71 29.18 26.27
CA GLN A 299 -8.38 28.85 25.77
C GLN A 299 -8.47 27.74 24.72
N SER A 300 -8.17 28.09 23.46
CA SER A 300 -8.05 27.13 22.35
C SER A 300 -6.59 27.06 21.88
N LYS A 301 -6.04 25.86 21.80
CA LYS A 301 -4.74 25.59 21.16
C LYS A 301 -4.98 24.86 19.84
N GLN A 302 -4.17 25.18 18.84
CA GLN A 302 -4.20 24.54 17.53
C GLN A 302 -3.02 23.56 17.43
N TYR A 303 -3.30 22.36 16.92
CA TYR A 303 -2.34 21.30 16.70
C TYR A 303 -2.51 20.73 15.29
N GLY A 304 -1.46 20.22 14.67
CA GLY A 304 -1.61 19.28 13.56
C GLY A 304 -2.03 17.90 14.07
N ILE A 305 -2.83 17.14 13.32
CA ILE A 305 -3.09 15.71 13.60
C ILE A 305 -2.51 14.75 12.57
N THR A 306 -1.89 13.67 13.03
CA THR A 306 -1.47 12.53 12.20
C THR A 306 -1.61 11.23 12.99
N CYS A 307 -1.20 10.09 12.42
CA CYS A 307 -1.10 8.82 13.16
C CYS A 307 0.15 8.79 14.05
N PHE A 308 0.06 8.18 15.23
CA PHE A 308 1.20 8.09 16.13
C PHE A 308 2.34 7.28 15.51
N HIS A 309 2.02 6.18 14.83
CA HIS A 309 3.05 5.37 14.17
C HIS A 309 3.81 6.14 13.06
N CYS A 310 3.24 7.22 12.50
CA CYS A 310 3.92 8.07 11.51
C CYS A 310 4.99 8.95 12.16
N VAL A 311 4.78 9.33 13.43
CA VAL A 311 5.74 10.14 14.19
C VAL A 311 6.65 9.30 15.09
N TYR A 312 6.37 8.01 15.25
CA TYR A 312 7.16 7.13 16.10
C TYR A 312 8.36 6.55 15.34
N PRO A 313 9.60 6.70 15.83
CA PRO A 313 10.78 6.32 15.08
C PRO A 313 10.88 4.78 14.91
N PRO A 314 11.07 4.29 13.67
CA PRO A 314 11.25 2.87 13.42
C PRO A 314 12.56 2.38 14.06
N PRO A 315 12.68 1.08 14.41
CA PRO A 315 13.87 0.54 15.07
C PRO A 315 15.20 0.92 14.40
N ALA A 316 15.25 0.93 13.06
CA ALA A 316 16.44 1.30 12.29
C ALA A 316 16.92 2.76 12.48
N LEU A 317 16.02 3.66 12.88
CA LEU A 317 16.33 5.07 13.14
C LEU A 317 16.49 5.38 14.64
N ARG A 318 16.30 4.40 15.52
CA ARG A 318 16.44 4.61 16.98
C ARG A 318 17.89 4.69 17.44
N GLU A 319 18.84 4.09 16.71
CA GLU A 319 20.25 4.01 17.15
C GLU A 319 20.85 5.39 17.48
N GLY A 320 20.58 6.40 16.64
CA GLY A 320 21.03 7.77 16.91
C GLY A 320 20.28 8.46 18.06
N LEU A 321 19.01 8.10 18.27
CA LEU A 321 18.14 8.68 19.31
C LEU A 321 18.40 8.09 20.69
N LEU A 322 18.91 6.86 20.77
CA LEU A 322 19.21 6.20 22.05
C LEU A 322 20.37 6.87 22.82
N CYS A 323 21.13 7.74 22.15
CA CYS A 323 22.14 8.58 22.80
C CYS A 323 21.53 9.69 23.68
N GLU A 324 20.27 10.06 23.45
CA GLU A 324 19.57 11.08 24.24
C GLU A 324 19.16 10.56 25.62
N GLU A 325 19.28 11.41 26.63
CA GLU A 325 19.00 11.03 28.01
C GLU A 325 17.52 10.62 28.17
N GLY A 326 17.29 9.39 28.66
CA GLY A 326 15.94 8.88 28.88
C GLY A 326 15.20 8.40 27.62
N ALA A 327 15.78 8.50 26.43
CA ALA A 327 15.13 8.12 25.18
C ALA A 327 14.69 6.66 25.13
N GLN A 328 15.55 5.74 25.59
CA GLN A 328 15.19 4.32 25.64
C GLN A 328 13.95 4.06 26.49
N LYS A 329 13.87 4.71 27.67
CA LYS A 329 12.75 4.57 28.59
C LYS A 329 11.49 5.22 28.03
N ALA A 330 11.62 6.39 27.40
CA ALA A 330 10.52 7.10 26.76
C ALA A 330 9.94 6.28 25.60
N LEU A 331 10.78 5.83 24.66
CA LEU A 331 10.38 5.03 23.50
C LEU A 331 9.68 3.73 23.91
N ALA A 332 10.21 3.01 24.89
CA ALA A 332 9.59 1.78 25.39
C ALA A 332 8.23 2.05 26.05
N ARG A 333 8.10 3.18 26.76
CA ARG A 333 6.83 3.56 27.38
C ARG A 333 5.78 3.94 26.33
N TRP A 334 6.17 4.67 25.29
CA TRP A 334 5.28 5.13 24.22
C TRP A 334 4.78 4.01 23.30
N GLU A 335 5.33 2.79 23.41
CA GLU A 335 4.77 1.62 22.72
C GLU A 335 3.37 1.27 23.26
N SER A 336 3.12 1.46 24.56
CA SER A 336 1.88 1.05 25.22
C SER A 336 1.14 2.17 25.97
N SER A 337 1.76 3.32 26.16
CA SER A 337 1.21 4.42 26.95
C SER A 337 1.18 5.73 26.17
N PRO A 338 0.20 6.61 26.46
CA PRO A 338 0.13 7.92 25.83
C PRO A 338 1.39 8.77 26.01
N VAL A 339 1.57 9.68 25.06
CA VAL A 339 2.51 10.79 25.12
C VAL A 339 1.76 12.02 25.63
N THR A 340 2.35 12.75 26.58
CA THR A 340 1.76 13.95 27.16
C THR A 340 2.75 15.11 27.18
N GLU A 341 2.27 16.35 27.33
CA GLU A 341 3.13 17.54 27.43
C GLU A 341 4.15 17.49 28.59
N SER A 342 3.93 16.60 29.59
CA SER A 342 4.89 16.39 30.69
C SER A 342 6.13 15.58 30.30
N ASP A 343 6.14 14.99 29.11
CA ASP A 343 7.25 14.20 28.61
C ASP A 343 8.39 15.08 28.09
N THR A 344 9.42 15.25 28.91
CA THR A 344 10.57 16.09 28.56
C THR A 344 11.31 15.58 27.32
N ALA A 345 11.36 14.27 27.12
CA ALA A 345 12.03 13.64 25.98
C ALA A 345 11.27 13.82 24.65
N VAL A 346 9.99 14.21 24.67
CA VAL A 346 9.17 14.29 23.45
C VAL A 346 9.69 15.33 22.47
N LYS A 347 10.19 16.45 23.00
CA LYS A 347 10.69 17.57 22.20
C LYS A 347 11.92 17.15 21.41
N GLU A 348 12.86 16.45 22.02
CA GLU A 348 14.09 16.07 21.31
C GLU A 348 13.88 14.86 20.39
N ILE A 349 12.97 13.94 20.74
CA ILE A 349 12.84 12.65 20.04
C ILE A 349 11.77 12.69 18.93
N LEU A 350 10.61 13.32 19.17
CA LEU A 350 9.47 13.29 18.25
C LEU A 350 9.33 14.62 17.50
N GLN A 351 10.41 15.00 16.81
CA GLN A 351 10.45 16.16 15.91
C GLN A 351 9.87 15.81 14.54
N VAL A 352 9.05 16.70 14.00
CA VAL A 352 8.31 16.49 12.75
C VAL A 352 8.74 17.50 11.70
N ASP A 353 9.08 16.98 10.52
CA ASP A 353 9.38 17.76 9.33
C ASP A 353 8.24 17.66 8.31
N GLN A 354 7.97 18.76 7.63
CA GLN A 354 7.04 18.77 6.51
C GLN A 354 7.45 19.77 5.42
N PRO A 355 7.63 19.33 4.16
CA PRO A 355 7.86 17.93 3.78
C PRO A 355 9.10 17.37 4.48
N SER A 356 9.28 16.05 4.48
CA SER A 356 10.50 15.47 5.06
C SER A 356 11.72 15.85 4.22
N VAL A 357 12.90 15.87 4.83
CA VAL A 357 14.17 16.15 4.13
C VAL A 357 14.39 15.19 2.95
N TYR A 358 14.06 13.92 3.15
CA TYR A 358 14.12 12.92 2.09
C TYR A 358 13.25 13.29 0.88
N ASP A 359 12.03 13.77 1.13
CA ASP A 359 11.13 14.15 0.04
C ASP A 359 11.64 15.35 -0.73
N LEU A 360 12.23 16.32 -0.02
CA LEU A 360 12.87 17.46 -0.63
C LEU A 360 13.99 16.97 -1.54
N GLN A 361 14.88 16.12 -1.02
CA GLN A 361 16.02 15.60 -1.77
C GLN A 361 15.58 14.79 -2.99
N VAL A 362 14.68 13.81 -2.83
CA VAL A 362 14.14 12.99 -3.94
C VAL A 362 13.51 13.86 -5.02
N ASN A 363 12.74 14.89 -4.64
CA ASN A 363 12.14 15.79 -5.62
C ASN A 363 13.17 16.72 -6.28
N ILE A 364 14.16 17.23 -5.53
CA ILE A 364 15.26 18.02 -6.10
C ILE A 364 16.04 17.18 -7.11
N ASP A 365 16.35 15.92 -6.79
CA ASP A 365 17.07 15.00 -7.66
C ASP A 365 16.25 14.60 -8.89
N ARG A 366 14.95 14.35 -8.71
CA ARG A 366 14.02 14.12 -9.84
C ARG A 366 13.99 15.31 -10.79
N LEU A 367 13.75 16.52 -10.27
CA LEU A 367 13.69 17.73 -11.10
C LEU A 367 15.05 18.03 -11.74
N THR A 368 16.17 17.73 -11.06
CA THR A 368 17.51 17.88 -11.64
C THR A 368 17.72 16.92 -12.80
N ARG A 369 17.36 15.64 -12.66
CA ARG A 369 17.41 14.67 -13.76
C ARG A 369 16.52 15.07 -14.93
N GLU A 370 15.31 15.56 -14.66
CA GLU A 370 14.42 16.08 -15.70
C GLU A 370 15.05 17.27 -16.43
N ILE A 371 15.58 18.27 -15.70
CA ILE A 371 16.29 19.41 -16.30
C ILE A 371 17.43 18.93 -17.18
N THR A 372 18.30 18.04 -16.68
CA THR A 372 19.43 17.52 -17.43
C THR A 372 18.99 16.74 -18.67
N ALA A 373 17.91 15.96 -18.60
CA ALA A 373 17.38 15.23 -19.76
C ALA A 373 16.86 16.17 -20.85
N TYR A 374 16.15 17.24 -20.47
CA TYR A 374 15.68 18.26 -21.42
C TYR A 374 16.79 19.17 -21.94
N GLU A 375 17.87 19.37 -21.18
CA GLU A 375 19.05 20.14 -21.60
C GLU A 375 20.06 19.33 -22.45
N ASN A 376 19.83 18.02 -22.63
CA ASN A 376 20.69 17.15 -23.44
C ASN A 376 20.22 17.12 -24.91
N ASP A 377 21.20 17.22 -25.82
CA ASP A 377 21.20 17.18 -27.28
C ASP A 377 19.95 17.61 -28.07
N GLN A 378 18.75 17.05 -27.87
CA GLN A 378 17.56 17.40 -28.67
C GLN A 378 17.13 18.87 -28.58
N LEU A 379 17.10 19.48 -27.39
CA LEU A 379 16.75 20.90 -27.28
C LEU A 379 17.89 21.79 -27.79
N LYS A 380 19.14 21.39 -27.60
CA LYS A 380 20.32 22.09 -28.14
C LYS A 380 20.38 21.99 -29.67
N ASP A 381 19.96 20.88 -30.25
CA ASP A 381 19.88 20.63 -31.70
C ASP A 381 18.74 21.43 -32.31
N LEU A 382 17.57 21.41 -31.67
CA LEU A 382 16.41 22.20 -32.06
C LEU A 382 16.70 23.71 -31.96
N MET A 383 17.37 24.16 -30.89
CA MET A 383 17.79 25.56 -30.72
C MET A 383 18.90 25.96 -31.69
N ARG A 384 19.88 25.07 -31.96
CA ARG A 384 20.90 25.29 -33.00
C ARG A 384 20.26 25.44 -34.39
N GLY A 385 19.25 24.64 -34.71
CA GLY A 385 18.50 24.77 -35.97
C GLY A 385 17.70 26.07 -36.05
N ILE A 386 17.07 26.49 -34.96
CA ILE A 386 16.28 27.74 -34.88
C ILE A 386 17.14 29.00 -34.95
N ASP A 387 18.33 29.01 -34.34
CA ASP A 387 19.27 30.14 -34.32
C ASP A 387 20.11 30.25 -35.62
N LEU A 388 19.96 29.31 -36.56
CA LEU A 388 20.54 29.35 -37.90
C LEU A 388 19.53 29.90 -38.93
N PRO A 389 19.34 31.22 -39.04
CA PRO A 389 19.08 31.76 -40.38
C PRO A 389 19.87 33.05 -40.64
N ASP A 390 21.00 32.93 -41.35
CA ASP A 390 21.53 33.91 -42.32
C ASP A 390 22.89 33.52 -42.94
N GLN A 391 23.36 32.27 -42.79
CA GLN A 391 24.57 31.80 -43.46
C GLN A 391 24.29 30.79 -44.58
N GLY A 392 23.33 31.09 -45.46
CA GLY A 392 23.25 30.53 -46.82
C GLY A 392 23.42 29.01 -47.00
N SER A 393 23.00 28.18 -46.03
CA SER A 393 23.10 26.72 -46.10
C SER A 393 21.73 26.07 -46.22
N ASP A 394 21.58 25.26 -47.26
CA ASP A 394 20.34 24.68 -47.80
C ASP A 394 19.75 23.46 -47.05
N GLU A 395 19.99 23.26 -45.74
CA GLU A 395 19.77 21.90 -45.16
C GLU A 395 18.90 21.72 -43.90
N VAL A 396 18.23 22.72 -43.33
CA VAL A 396 17.21 22.43 -42.29
C VAL A 396 16.00 23.37 -42.39
N ASP A 397 14.91 22.89 -42.97
CA ASP A 397 13.60 23.57 -42.95
C ASP A 397 13.02 23.50 -41.53
N VAL A 398 13.31 24.51 -40.70
CA VAL A 398 12.70 24.66 -39.37
C VAL A 398 11.25 25.06 -39.54
N THR A 399 10.33 24.23 -39.05
CA THR A 399 8.89 24.49 -39.23
C THR A 399 8.34 25.39 -38.11
N ASP A 400 7.20 26.04 -38.34
CA ASP A 400 6.42 26.72 -37.28
C ASP A 400 6.03 25.78 -36.13
N THR A 401 6.00 24.47 -36.40
CA THR A 401 5.76 23.43 -35.39
C THR A 401 6.98 23.27 -34.48
N ASP A 402 8.19 23.38 -35.01
CA ASP A 402 9.45 23.31 -34.25
C ASP A 402 9.62 24.54 -33.35
N HIS A 403 9.31 25.75 -33.85
CA HIS A 403 9.29 26.95 -33.04
C HIS A 403 8.27 26.88 -31.89
N ARG A 404 7.05 26.36 -32.16
CA ARG A 404 6.04 26.16 -31.11
C ARG A 404 6.45 25.11 -30.10
N SER A 405 7.06 24.01 -30.55
CA SER A 405 7.55 22.94 -29.69
C SER A 405 8.69 23.43 -28.79
N SER A 406 9.68 24.14 -29.35
CA SER A 406 10.78 24.77 -28.62
C SER A 406 10.27 25.74 -27.55
N LYS A 407 9.35 26.64 -27.90
CA LYS A 407 8.74 27.59 -26.95
C LYS A 407 7.98 26.87 -25.83
N THR A 408 7.31 25.77 -26.14
CA THR A 408 6.59 24.95 -25.14
C THR A 408 7.58 24.25 -24.20
N CYS A 409 8.64 23.65 -24.74
CA CYS A 409 9.72 23.03 -23.96
C CYS A 409 10.41 24.03 -23.03
N MET A 410 10.74 25.24 -23.52
CA MET A 410 11.35 26.29 -22.70
C MET A 410 10.44 26.74 -21.56
N ARG A 411 9.14 26.94 -21.83
CA ARG A 411 8.16 27.26 -20.77
C ARG A 411 8.08 26.16 -19.72
N TYR A 412 8.12 24.90 -20.14
CA TYR A 412 8.11 23.76 -19.23
C TYR A 412 9.40 23.69 -18.38
N LEU A 413 10.57 23.86 -19.00
CA LEU A 413 11.85 23.95 -18.31
C LEU A 413 11.89 25.07 -17.27
N ASP A 414 11.35 26.25 -17.60
CA ASP A 414 11.27 27.36 -16.65
C ASP A 414 10.35 27.06 -15.46
N VAL A 415 9.30 26.26 -15.66
CA VAL A 415 8.44 25.79 -14.56
C VAL A 415 9.20 24.79 -13.67
N ILE A 416 9.92 23.83 -14.26
CA ILE A 416 10.71 22.84 -13.52
C ILE A 416 11.85 23.52 -12.75
N ARG A 417 12.61 24.42 -13.38
CA ARG A 417 13.72 25.16 -12.75
C ARG A 417 13.24 25.99 -11.56
N ARG A 418 12.13 26.71 -11.70
CA ARG A 418 11.51 27.47 -10.60
C ARG A 418 11.06 26.55 -9.47
N SER A 419 10.45 25.41 -9.80
CA SER A 419 10.03 24.41 -8.81
C SER A 419 11.23 23.85 -8.04
N ARG A 420 12.33 23.50 -8.73
CA ARG A 420 13.56 23.03 -8.09
C ARG A 420 14.17 24.09 -7.18
N ALA A 421 14.30 25.32 -7.67
CA ALA A 421 14.85 26.43 -6.88
C ALA A 421 14.02 26.66 -5.61
N HIS A 422 12.69 26.61 -5.73
CA HIS A 422 11.80 26.72 -4.57
C HIS A 422 12.02 25.60 -3.54
N LEU A 423 12.17 24.33 -3.98
CA LEU A 423 12.45 23.21 -3.08
C LEU A 423 13.83 23.34 -2.42
N GLN A 424 14.85 23.78 -3.15
CA GLN A 424 16.19 24.05 -2.60
C GLN A 424 16.15 25.16 -1.56
N GLU A 425 15.39 26.22 -1.81
CA GLU A 425 15.18 27.31 -0.87
C GLU A 425 14.44 26.86 0.40
N PHE A 426 13.60 25.82 0.29
CA PHE A 426 12.85 25.22 1.39
C PHE A 426 13.65 24.16 2.17
N ALA A 427 14.72 23.62 1.59
CA ALA A 427 15.60 22.60 2.18
C ALA A 427 16.58 23.18 3.22
N VAL A 428 16.12 24.13 4.04
CA VAL A 428 16.82 24.64 5.22
C VAL A 428 16.01 24.31 6.48
N PRO A 429 16.65 23.93 7.60
CA PRO A 429 15.95 23.46 8.80
C PRO A 429 14.81 24.35 9.26
N GLU A 430 15.00 25.66 9.24
CA GLU A 430 14.01 26.64 9.69
C GLU A 430 12.74 26.68 8.84
N LYS A 431 12.78 26.12 7.61
CA LYS A 431 11.65 26.11 6.69
C LYS A 431 10.94 24.78 6.60
N TYR A 432 11.68 23.67 6.59
CA TYR A 432 11.05 22.35 6.52
C TYR A 432 10.57 21.85 7.88
N HIS A 433 11.19 22.29 8.97
CA HIS A 433 10.76 21.92 10.31
C HIS A 433 9.33 22.41 10.58
N LEU A 434 8.46 21.49 11.01
CA LEU A 434 7.06 21.77 11.25
C LEU A 434 6.78 22.04 12.73
N GLY A 435 7.38 21.25 13.61
CA GLY A 435 7.18 21.30 15.06
C GLY A 435 7.49 19.96 15.72
N HIS A 436 6.94 19.73 16.91
CA HIS A 436 7.13 18.50 17.68
C HIS A 436 5.80 17.93 18.16
N VAL A 437 5.78 16.63 18.47
CA VAL A 437 4.62 15.98 19.09
C VAL A 437 4.42 16.52 20.50
N ALA A 438 3.20 16.99 20.80
CA ALA A 438 2.79 17.43 22.13
C ALA A 438 2.01 16.33 22.87
N PHE A 439 1.17 15.59 22.14
CA PHE A 439 0.38 14.48 22.67
C PHE A 439 0.31 13.35 21.65
N GLY A 440 0.06 12.13 22.11
CA GLY A 440 -0.15 11.00 21.23
C GLY A 440 -0.73 9.80 21.96
N SER A 441 -1.40 8.92 21.22
CA SER A 441 -2.07 7.76 21.77
C SER A 441 -1.11 6.67 22.28
N GLY A 442 0.09 6.58 21.69
CA GLY A 442 0.99 5.44 21.83
C GLY A 442 0.78 4.40 20.72
N LEU A 443 1.78 3.56 20.46
CA LEU A 443 1.84 2.74 19.23
C LEU A 443 0.80 1.60 19.18
N HIS A 444 0.51 0.98 20.32
CA HIS A 444 -0.33 -0.19 20.42
C HIS A 444 -1.54 0.01 21.34
N ARG A 445 -1.91 1.25 21.63
CA ARG A 445 -3.02 1.53 22.54
C ARG A 445 -4.35 1.18 21.88
N THR A 446 -5.16 0.41 22.61
CA THR A 446 -6.54 0.11 22.25
C THR A 446 -7.50 0.71 23.24
N ARG A 447 -8.72 1.00 22.77
CA ARG A 447 -9.77 1.66 23.55
C ARG A 447 -11.12 1.02 23.27
N ARG A 448 -11.92 0.83 24.31
CA ARG A 448 -13.34 0.46 24.15
C ARG A 448 -14.16 1.72 23.97
N SER A 449 -14.78 1.87 22.82
CA SER A 449 -15.83 2.88 22.61
C SER A 449 -17.11 2.36 23.27
N GLY A 450 -17.89 3.27 23.89
CA GLY A 450 -18.87 2.93 24.93
C GLY A 450 -19.75 1.70 24.69
N ASP A 451 -20.44 1.65 23.54
CA ASP A 451 -21.41 0.59 23.22
C ASP A 451 -20.78 -0.62 22.50
N ASP A 452 -19.52 -0.52 22.05
CA ASP A 452 -18.86 -1.61 21.33
C ASP A 452 -18.24 -2.63 22.30
N VAL A 453 -18.58 -3.90 22.08
CA VAL A 453 -18.04 -5.02 22.88
C VAL A 453 -16.53 -5.21 22.64
N MET A 454 -16.06 -4.90 21.42
CA MET A 454 -14.66 -5.00 21.04
C MET A 454 -14.00 -3.62 21.04
N PRO A 455 -12.73 -3.51 21.49
CA PRO A 455 -11.99 -2.27 21.40
C PRO A 455 -11.65 -1.92 19.94
N SER A 456 -11.31 -0.67 19.68
CA SER A 456 -10.67 -0.19 18.46
C SER A 456 -9.24 0.29 18.77
N ILE A 457 -8.40 0.40 17.75
CA ILE A 457 -7.07 0.99 17.90
C ILE A 457 -7.17 2.51 18.01
N SER A 458 -6.38 3.08 18.92
CA SER A 458 -6.11 4.51 19.00
C SER A 458 -4.69 4.79 18.52
N ASP A 459 -4.58 5.48 17.39
CA ASP A 459 -3.32 5.76 16.71
C ASP A 459 -3.35 7.18 16.14
N TRP A 460 -3.08 8.15 17.02
CA TRP A 460 -3.07 9.56 16.69
C TRP A 460 -1.94 10.29 17.43
N ALA A 461 -1.47 11.39 16.84
CA ALA A 461 -0.53 12.31 17.43
C ALA A 461 -0.95 13.74 17.14
N LEU A 462 -0.86 14.60 18.17
CA LEU A 462 -1.03 16.04 18.06
C LEU A 462 0.33 16.72 18.00
N ILE A 463 0.54 17.51 16.96
CA ILE A 463 1.79 18.19 16.67
C ILE A 463 1.62 19.66 17.02
N GLN A 464 2.47 20.18 17.89
CA GLN A 464 2.58 21.61 18.14
C GLN A 464 3.32 22.26 16.97
N VAL A 465 2.55 22.77 16.00
CA VAL A 465 3.06 23.37 14.77
C VAL A 465 3.62 24.78 15.06
N ASP A 466 4.76 25.11 14.46
CA ASP A 466 5.28 26.48 14.48
C ASP A 466 4.20 27.44 13.92
N PRO A 467 3.84 28.53 14.63
CA PRO A 467 2.82 29.46 14.16
C PRO A 467 3.02 29.98 12.73
N LYS A 468 4.26 30.07 12.24
CA LYS A 468 4.59 30.48 10.87
C LYS A 468 4.22 29.44 9.81
N ARG A 469 4.02 28.19 10.23
CA ARG A 469 3.70 27.02 9.40
C ARG A 469 2.21 26.69 9.40
N LEU A 470 1.39 27.35 10.23
CA LEU A 470 -0.05 27.15 10.26
C LEU A 470 -0.70 27.61 8.95
N GLY A 471 -1.41 26.67 8.31
CA GLY A 471 -2.11 26.89 7.04
C GLY A 471 -3.59 27.25 7.22
N ARG A 472 -4.32 27.31 6.10
CA ARG A 472 -5.77 27.58 6.04
C ARG A 472 -6.65 26.31 6.08
N ASN A 473 -6.09 25.16 6.51
CA ASN A 473 -6.79 23.86 6.59
C ASN A 473 -7.61 23.45 5.36
N ASN A 474 -7.11 23.76 4.15
CA ASN A 474 -7.74 23.35 2.91
C ASN A 474 -7.20 22.00 2.44
N VAL A 475 -8.07 21.15 1.90
CA VAL A 475 -7.64 19.91 1.23
C VAL A 475 -6.78 20.27 0.03
N TYR A 476 -5.54 19.77 0.03
CA TYR A 476 -4.67 19.95 -1.12
C TYR A 476 -5.10 19.00 -2.24
N THR A 477 -5.66 19.49 -3.36
CA THR A 477 -6.25 18.61 -4.40
C THR A 477 -5.25 18.06 -5.41
N TYR A 478 -3.94 18.33 -5.24
CA TYR A 478 -2.89 17.96 -6.20
C TYR A 478 -3.24 18.31 -7.67
N GLY A 479 -3.94 19.42 -7.89
CA GLY A 479 -4.33 19.89 -9.21
C GLY A 479 -5.54 19.19 -9.84
N ARG A 480 -6.23 18.29 -9.12
CA ARG A 480 -7.52 17.78 -9.59
C ARG A 480 -8.61 18.84 -9.37
N PHE A 481 -9.35 19.16 -10.43
CA PHE A 481 -10.55 19.98 -10.38
C PHE A 481 -11.69 19.18 -9.74
N PHE A 482 -11.61 18.98 -8.43
CA PHE A 482 -12.81 18.75 -7.63
C PHE A 482 -13.15 20.08 -6.98
N PRO A 483 -14.41 20.55 -7.07
CA PRO A 483 -14.89 21.64 -6.22
C PRO A 483 -15.03 21.09 -4.80
N LEU A 484 -13.89 20.73 -4.17
CA LEU A 484 -13.90 20.31 -2.78
C LEU A 484 -14.31 21.53 -1.97
N ARG A 485 -15.44 21.38 -1.29
CA ARG A 485 -15.84 22.28 -0.23
C ARG A 485 -14.77 22.20 0.85
N THR A 486 -14.60 23.29 1.61
CA THR A 486 -13.88 23.26 2.88
C THR A 486 -14.32 22.02 3.65
N LEU A 487 -13.35 21.28 4.21
CA LEU A 487 -13.68 20.13 5.06
C LEU A 487 -14.65 20.61 6.16
N ARG A 488 -15.46 19.69 6.65
CA ARG A 488 -16.42 19.94 7.70
C ARG A 488 -16.31 18.85 8.73
N PHE A 489 -16.61 19.21 9.96
CA PHE A 489 -16.83 18.24 11.00
C PHE A 489 -18.27 18.38 11.47
N GLU A 490 -19.10 17.42 11.06
CA GLU A 490 -20.43 17.22 11.65
C GLU A 490 -20.37 15.98 12.53
N ALA A 491 -20.32 16.19 13.85
CA ALA A 491 -20.07 15.19 14.89
C ALA A 491 -21.05 14.00 14.95
N SER A 492 -22.04 13.91 14.05
CA SER A 492 -23.22 13.05 14.22
C SER A 492 -23.42 12.00 13.14
N ARG A 493 -22.49 11.83 12.19
CA ARG A 493 -22.73 10.92 11.05
C ARG A 493 -21.62 9.90 10.91
N ASN A 494 -21.88 8.71 11.45
CA ASN A 494 -21.26 7.51 10.92
C ASN A 494 -21.53 7.47 9.40
N PRO A 495 -20.53 7.11 8.58
CA PRO A 495 -20.75 6.95 7.17
C PRO A 495 -21.83 5.90 6.94
N LYS A 496 -22.72 6.16 5.99
CA LYS A 496 -23.70 5.15 5.56
C LYS A 496 -22.98 4.04 4.84
N GLU A 497 -23.51 2.83 4.89
CA GLU A 497 -22.97 1.71 4.13
C GLU A 497 -22.95 2.07 2.64
N PHE A 498 -21.89 1.66 1.92
CA PHE A 498 -21.68 2.00 0.51
C PHE A 498 -21.54 3.49 0.23
N GLN A 499 -21.43 4.32 1.26
CA GLN A 499 -21.08 5.70 1.05
C GLN A 499 -19.68 5.76 0.45
N THR A 500 -19.57 6.42 -0.69
CA THR A 500 -18.28 6.78 -1.26
C THR A 500 -17.56 7.68 -0.27
N LEU A 501 -16.33 7.29 0.06
CA LEU A 501 -15.40 8.02 0.88
C LEU A 501 -14.21 8.42 0.03
N LEU A 502 -13.69 9.60 0.34
CA LEU A 502 -12.56 10.24 -0.30
C LEU A 502 -11.46 10.38 0.73
N LYS A 503 -10.23 10.35 0.25
CA LYS A 503 -9.09 10.78 1.05
C LYS A 503 -8.16 11.57 0.16
N CYS A 504 -7.37 12.46 0.75
CA CYS A 504 -6.24 13.04 0.05
C CYS A 504 -4.96 12.71 0.80
N GLY A 505 -4.07 11.97 0.13
CA GLY A 505 -2.80 11.55 0.71
C GLY A 505 -1.64 11.78 -0.25
N ARG A 506 -0.44 11.93 0.30
CA ARG A 506 0.78 12.20 -0.44
C ARG A 506 1.08 11.21 -1.57
N SER A 507 0.86 9.91 -1.35
CA SER A 507 1.31 8.87 -2.28
C SER A 507 0.31 8.63 -3.40
N THR A 508 -0.96 8.43 -3.07
CA THR A 508 -2.00 8.16 -4.08
C THR A 508 -2.84 9.39 -4.44
N ARG A 509 -2.58 10.55 -3.83
CA ARG A 509 -3.32 11.81 -4.04
C ARG A 509 -4.78 11.67 -3.59
N LEU A 510 -5.70 12.31 -4.32
CA LEU A 510 -7.13 12.18 -4.15
C LEU A 510 -7.61 10.86 -4.75
N THR A 511 -8.09 9.98 -3.88
CA THR A 511 -8.65 8.67 -4.22
C THR A 511 -10.03 8.53 -3.59
N GLU A 512 -10.83 7.62 -4.15
CA GLU A 512 -12.18 7.31 -3.71
C GLU A 512 -12.34 5.80 -3.54
N GLY A 513 -13.21 5.40 -2.63
CA GLY A 513 -13.61 4.02 -2.40
C GLY A 513 -14.89 3.97 -1.57
N ASP A 514 -15.43 2.78 -1.36
CA ASP A 514 -16.71 2.59 -0.67
C ASP A 514 -16.52 2.13 0.76
N TYR A 515 -17.27 2.74 1.68
CA TYR A 515 -17.29 2.33 3.08
C TYR A 515 -17.85 0.91 3.26
N SER A 516 -17.12 0.08 4.00
CA SER A 516 -17.58 -1.26 4.40
C SER A 516 -18.23 -1.25 5.78
N GLY A 517 -19.54 -1.53 5.82
CA GLY A 517 -20.29 -1.67 7.07
C GLY A 517 -19.98 -2.97 7.83
N ALA A 518 -19.56 -4.03 7.12
CA ALA A 518 -19.04 -5.24 7.75
C ALA A 518 -17.63 -4.99 8.29
N ARG A 519 -17.56 -4.51 9.54
CA ARG A 519 -16.32 -4.06 10.18
C ARG A 519 -15.29 -5.19 10.27
N PRO A 520 -14.09 -5.05 9.68
CA PRO A 520 -13.03 -6.04 9.85
C PRO A 520 -12.51 -6.08 11.28
N ILE A 521 -11.96 -7.23 11.65
CA ILE A 521 -11.23 -7.41 12.90
C ILE A 521 -9.75 -7.45 12.59
N ARG A 522 -8.98 -6.63 13.30
CA ARG A 522 -7.53 -6.69 13.33
C ARG A 522 -7.09 -7.43 14.59
N LEU A 523 -6.08 -8.28 14.44
CA LEU A 523 -5.46 -8.98 15.55
C LEU A 523 -4.09 -8.35 15.79
N THR A 524 -3.97 -7.61 16.89
CA THR A 524 -2.72 -6.98 17.31
C THR A 524 -2.10 -7.73 18.48
N LYS A 525 -0.78 -7.56 18.65
CA LYS A 525 -0.09 -8.03 19.83
C LYS A 525 0.09 -6.86 20.78
N GLU A 526 -0.36 -7.02 22.00
CA GLU A 526 -0.13 -6.08 23.10
C GLU A 526 0.74 -6.74 24.17
N ARG A 527 1.45 -5.93 24.96
CA ARG A 527 2.12 -6.42 26.16
C ARG A 527 1.16 -6.37 27.33
N GLY A 528 0.88 -7.53 27.93
CA GLY A 528 0.14 -7.63 29.16
C GLY A 528 0.88 -7.01 30.35
N PRO A 529 0.21 -6.88 31.50
CA PRO A 529 0.78 -6.23 32.69
C PRO A 529 2.09 -6.85 33.20
N ASN A 530 2.34 -8.13 32.89
CA ASN A 530 3.56 -8.84 33.31
C ASN A 530 4.59 -8.98 32.16
N GLY A 531 4.35 -8.30 31.03
CA GLY A 531 5.23 -8.31 29.86
C GLY A 531 4.98 -9.46 28.87
N GLU A 532 3.96 -10.27 29.09
CA GLU A 532 3.51 -11.32 28.16
C GLU A 532 2.91 -10.72 26.87
N GLU A 533 3.11 -11.34 25.71
CA GLU A 533 2.39 -10.94 24.50
C GLU A 533 0.97 -11.51 24.51
N LEU A 534 -0.03 -10.63 24.45
CA LEU A 534 -1.44 -10.96 24.32
C LEU A 534 -1.93 -10.60 22.92
N THR A 535 -2.64 -11.51 22.26
CA THR A 535 -3.35 -11.18 21.03
C THR A 535 -4.66 -10.48 21.40
N VAL A 536 -4.81 -9.24 20.95
CA VAL A 536 -6.01 -8.43 21.15
C VAL A 536 -6.73 -8.30 19.82
N ALA A 537 -8.02 -8.63 19.81
CA ALA A 537 -8.90 -8.42 18.67
C ALA A 537 -9.51 -7.03 18.75
N THR A 538 -9.29 -6.22 17.74
CA THR A 538 -9.85 -4.88 17.61
C THR A 538 -10.77 -4.80 16.42
N ARG A 539 -11.85 -4.03 16.55
CA ARG A 539 -12.85 -3.86 15.51
C ARG A 539 -12.65 -2.53 14.82
N GLU A 540 -12.52 -2.61 13.51
CA GLU A 540 -11.97 -1.53 12.72
C GLU A 540 -12.93 -1.11 11.59
N ARG A 541 -12.73 0.08 11.04
CA ARG A 541 -13.52 0.56 9.89
C ARG A 541 -12.69 0.49 8.62
N SER A 542 -13.29 0.07 7.51
CA SER A 542 -12.55 -0.04 6.26
C SER A 542 -13.23 0.63 5.07
N VAL A 543 -12.39 1.01 4.11
CA VAL A 543 -12.76 1.39 2.75
C VAL A 543 -12.26 0.29 1.82
N ALA A 544 -13.13 -0.11 0.88
CA ALA A 544 -12.84 -1.09 -0.16
C ALA A 544 -13.27 -0.52 -1.52
N ASN A 545 -13.14 -1.31 -2.61
CA ASN A 545 -13.58 -0.93 -3.96
C ASN A 545 -13.14 0.47 -4.46
N PRO A 546 -11.84 0.76 -4.56
CA PRO A 546 -11.41 1.97 -5.27
C PRO A 546 -11.69 1.84 -6.78
N LEU A 547 -12.58 2.70 -7.29
CA LEU A 547 -12.99 2.76 -8.71
C LEU A 547 -11.80 2.89 -9.68
N LEU A 548 -10.69 3.48 -9.23
CA LEU A 548 -9.54 3.86 -10.07
C LEU A 548 -8.19 3.28 -9.60
N GLY A 549 -8.16 2.16 -8.88
CA GLY A 549 -6.90 1.48 -8.56
C GLY A 549 -6.71 1.18 -7.09
N ILE A 550 -5.87 1.92 -6.38
CA ILE A 550 -5.54 1.68 -4.97
C ILE A 550 -6.07 2.85 -4.13
N PHE A 551 -6.76 2.57 -3.02
CA PHE A 551 -7.29 3.63 -2.16
C PHE A 551 -6.18 4.37 -1.39
N ALA A 552 -5.22 3.63 -0.80
CA ALA A 552 -4.10 4.22 -0.08
C ALA A 552 -2.83 3.36 -0.23
N GLN A 553 -1.66 4.00 -0.15
CA GLN A 553 -0.34 3.38 -0.18
C GLN A 553 0.53 3.88 0.97
N PRO A 554 1.69 3.24 1.24
CA PRO A 554 2.70 3.80 2.10
C PRO A 554 2.95 5.29 1.83
N GLY A 555 2.84 6.14 2.86
CA GLY A 555 2.86 7.59 2.79
C GLY A 555 1.50 8.29 2.85
N ASP A 556 0.38 7.55 2.81
CA ASP A 556 -0.98 8.08 2.98
C ASP A 556 -1.53 7.92 4.42
N ALA A 557 -0.79 7.29 5.33
CA ALA A 557 -1.19 7.19 6.73
C ALA A 557 -1.30 8.57 7.39
N GLY A 558 -2.30 8.74 8.26
CA GLY A 558 -2.64 10.03 8.86
C GLY A 558 -3.49 10.95 7.98
N SER A 559 -3.74 10.61 6.72
CA SER A 559 -4.69 11.35 5.88
C SER A 559 -6.11 11.24 6.44
N LEU A 560 -6.85 12.34 6.39
CA LEU A 560 -8.28 12.34 6.71
C LEU A 560 -9.09 11.65 5.61
N VAL A 561 -10.09 10.89 6.05
CA VAL A 561 -11.14 10.29 5.22
C VAL A 561 -12.39 11.15 5.37
N PHE A 562 -13.00 11.53 4.26
CA PHE A 562 -14.18 12.39 4.24
C PHE A 562 -15.17 11.97 3.14
N ASN A 563 -16.43 12.35 3.26
CA ASN A 563 -17.42 12.08 2.23
C ASN A 563 -17.38 13.15 1.10
N PRO A 564 -18.09 12.98 -0.03
CA PRO A 564 -18.16 13.98 -1.10
C PRO A 564 -18.71 15.36 -0.69
N ALA A 565 -19.39 15.47 0.45
CA ALA A 565 -19.84 16.76 0.99
C ALA A 565 -18.74 17.50 1.77
N GLY A 566 -17.62 16.82 2.08
CA GLY A 566 -16.50 17.34 2.84
C GLY A 566 -16.51 16.95 4.33
N ASP A 567 -17.48 16.15 4.77
CA ASP A 567 -17.56 15.76 6.19
C ASP A 567 -16.50 14.72 6.51
N VAL A 568 -15.61 15.03 7.47
CA VAL A 568 -14.57 14.12 7.94
C VAL A 568 -15.21 12.97 8.72
N VAL A 569 -14.91 11.75 8.31
CA VAL A 569 -15.39 10.51 8.95
C VAL A 569 -14.29 9.79 9.70
N GLY A 570 -13.02 10.05 9.39
CA GLY A 570 -11.92 9.34 10.04
C GLY A 570 -10.53 9.70 9.57
N MET A 571 -9.57 8.90 10.00
CA MET A 571 -8.14 9.05 9.68
C MET A 571 -7.53 7.70 9.33
N ILE A 572 -6.82 7.62 8.20
CA ILE A 572 -6.21 6.37 7.71
C ILE A 572 -5.11 5.91 8.67
N GLY A 573 -5.23 4.69 9.20
CA GLY A 573 -4.22 4.07 10.05
C GLY A 573 -3.36 3.02 9.35
N GLY A 574 -3.85 2.41 8.27
CA GLY A 574 -3.10 1.40 7.53
C GLY A 574 -3.98 0.55 6.63
N GLY A 575 -3.52 -0.62 6.21
CA GLY A 575 -4.33 -1.51 5.37
C GLY A 575 -3.62 -2.80 4.95
N TRP A 576 -4.30 -3.56 4.09
CA TRP A 576 -3.79 -4.79 3.51
C TRP A 576 -3.57 -4.61 2.01
N SER A 577 -2.30 -4.65 1.60
CA SER A 577 -1.89 -4.37 0.22
C SER A 577 -2.49 -5.37 -0.77
N ARG A 578 -2.64 -6.65 -0.39
CA ARG A 578 -3.24 -7.68 -1.24
C ARG A 578 -4.73 -7.44 -1.47
N LEU A 579 -5.43 -7.05 -0.41
CA LEU A 579 -6.89 -6.91 -0.41
C LEU A 579 -7.34 -5.58 -0.99
N ASN A 580 -6.43 -4.61 -1.07
CA ASN A 580 -6.75 -3.22 -1.41
C ASN A 580 -7.86 -2.66 -0.49
N ALA A 581 -7.82 -3.10 0.77
CA ALA A 581 -8.73 -2.69 1.83
C ALA A 581 -7.94 -1.84 2.82
N VAL A 582 -8.43 -0.63 3.08
CA VAL A 582 -7.75 0.37 3.89
C VAL A 582 -8.53 0.59 5.17
N PHE A 583 -7.84 0.51 6.29
CA PHE A 583 -8.34 0.79 7.61
C PHE A 583 -8.27 2.29 7.93
N PHE A 584 -9.32 2.79 8.57
CA PHE A 584 -9.31 4.11 9.18
C PHE A 584 -9.94 4.09 10.57
N GLN A 585 -9.44 4.95 11.46
CA GLN A 585 -10.04 5.21 12.76
C GLN A 585 -11.18 6.19 12.59
N HIS A 586 -12.28 5.99 13.31
CA HIS A 586 -13.36 6.97 13.28
C HIS A 586 -12.92 8.27 13.94
N ILE A 587 -13.33 9.40 13.37
CA ILE A 587 -12.90 10.71 13.87
C ILE A 587 -13.44 11.00 15.29
N LEU A 588 -14.62 10.46 15.67
CA LEU A 588 -15.13 10.62 17.04
C LEU A 588 -14.32 9.80 18.04
N ASP A 589 -13.93 8.57 17.69
CA ASP A 589 -13.13 7.73 18.58
C ASP A 589 -11.75 8.38 18.81
N VAL A 590 -11.18 9.01 17.76
CA VAL A 590 -9.96 9.82 17.87
C VAL A 590 -10.18 11.02 18.80
N PHE A 591 -11.27 11.78 18.65
CA PHE A 591 -11.50 12.98 19.47
C PHE A 591 -11.79 12.65 20.93
N ASP A 592 -12.56 11.61 21.20
CA ASP A 592 -12.82 11.15 22.55
C ASP A 592 -11.51 10.74 23.24
N ASP A 593 -10.64 10.05 22.51
CA ASP A 593 -9.35 9.64 23.03
C ASP A 593 -8.36 10.80 23.22
N VAL A 594 -8.38 11.77 22.30
CA VAL A 594 -7.67 13.04 22.44
C VAL A 594 -8.10 13.75 23.72
N MET A 595 -9.41 13.93 23.94
CA MET A 595 -9.93 14.57 25.15
C MET A 595 -9.54 13.82 26.43
N GLU A 596 -9.55 12.49 26.40
CA GLU A 596 -9.12 11.64 27.51
C GLU A 596 -7.63 11.85 27.86
N VAL A 597 -6.76 11.92 26.84
CA VAL A 597 -5.30 12.06 27.03
C VAL A 597 -4.89 13.48 27.38
N THR A 598 -5.52 14.49 26.77
CA THR A 598 -5.14 15.90 26.95
C THR A 598 -5.90 16.59 28.08
N GLY A 599 -7.02 16.02 28.52
CA GLY A 599 -7.94 16.64 29.46
C GLY A 599 -8.78 17.77 28.86
N ALA A 600 -8.78 17.90 27.52
CA ALA A 600 -9.61 18.88 26.82
C ALA A 600 -11.11 18.58 26.98
N VAL A 601 -11.92 19.63 27.00
CA VAL A 601 -13.40 19.50 27.09
C VAL A 601 -14.07 19.42 25.73
N GLU A 602 -13.35 19.79 24.67
CA GLU A 602 -13.83 19.79 23.29
C GLU A 602 -12.62 19.66 22.35
N ALA A 603 -12.73 18.76 21.36
CA ALA A 603 -11.81 18.64 20.23
C ALA A 603 -12.59 18.76 18.91
N ARG A 604 -12.06 19.49 17.94
CA ARG A 604 -12.69 19.67 16.62
C ARG A 604 -11.69 19.97 15.51
N VAL A 605 -12.03 19.59 14.28
CA VAL A 605 -11.32 20.07 13.08
C VAL A 605 -11.64 21.55 12.87
N MET A 606 -10.61 22.39 12.66
CA MET A 606 -10.82 23.80 12.34
C MET A 606 -10.72 24.09 10.85
N PHE A 607 -11.41 25.15 10.43
CA PHE A 607 -11.44 25.65 9.06
C PHE A 607 -11.10 27.14 9.03
#